data_AF-A0A933GQ55-F1
#
_entry.id   AF-A0A933GQ55-F1
#
_cell.length_a   1.000
_cell.length_b   1.000
_cell.length_c   1.000
_cell.angle_alpha   90.00
_cell.angle_beta   90.00
_cell.angle_gamma   90.00
#
_symmetry.space_group_name_H-M   'P 1'
#
loop_
_entity.id
_entity.type
_entity.pdbx_description
1 polymer ?
#
loop_
_entity_poly.entity_id
_entity_poly.type
_entity_poly.pdbx_seq_one_letter_code
_entity_poly.pdbx_strand_id
1 'polypeptide(L)' 'LEAISERQWDYVVTMGCGDQCPTLPATHHLDWELPDPAGGTLEAARHIRDHIAARVRELMARADK' A
#
# COMPACT_ATOMS: atom_id res chain seq x y z
N LEU A 1 -15.57 -8.40 0.75
CA LEU A 1 -14.72 -8.10 -0.42
C LEU A 1 -15.52 -7.38 -1.49
N GLU A 2 -16.72 -7.86 -1.84
CA GLU A 2 -17.62 -7.20 -2.82
C GLU A 2 -17.86 -5.71 -2.54
N ALA A 3 -18.11 -5.32 -1.28
CA ALA A 3 -18.30 -3.92 -0.91
C ALA A 3 -17.05 -3.02 -1.09
N ILE A 4 -15.85 -3.59 -1.18
CA ILE A 4 -14.59 -2.84 -1.39
C ILE A 4 -14.33 -2.67 -2.88
N SER A 5 -14.71 -3.65 -3.71
CA SER A 5 -14.53 -3.64 -5.16
C SER A 5 -15.48 -2.71 -5.92
N GLU A 6 -16.64 -2.39 -5.36
CA GLU A 6 -17.65 -1.54 -6.03
C GLU A 6 -17.48 -0.04 -5.73
N ARG A 7 -16.62 0.31 -4.78
CA ARG A 7 -16.39 1.71 -4.39
C ARG A 7 -15.28 2.32 -5.25
N GLN A 8 -15.51 3.52 -5.78
CA GLN A 8 -14.45 4.34 -6.36
C GLN A 8 -13.56 4.89 -5.24
N TRP A 9 -12.26 4.59 -5.30
CA TRP A 9 -11.26 5.07 -4.36
C TRP A 9 -10.46 6.24 -4.94
N ASP A 10 -9.98 7.15 -4.11
CA ASP A 10 -9.04 8.19 -4.58
C ASP A 10 -7.64 7.59 -4.79
N TYR A 11 -7.20 6.75 -3.85
CA TYR A 11 -5.89 6.10 -3.87
C TYR A 11 -6.02 4.61 -3.55
N VAL A 12 -5.37 3.77 -4.35
CA VAL A 12 -5.11 2.36 -4.06
C VAL A 12 -3.61 2.14 -4.10
N VAL A 13 -3.08 1.49 -3.06
CA VAL A 13 -1.65 1.25 -2.89
C VAL A 13 -1.38 -0.25 -2.87
N THR A 14 -0.55 -0.73 -3.77
CA THR A 14 0.00 -2.09 -3.76
C THR A 14 1.38 -2.09 -3.11
N MET A 15 1.74 -3.20 -2.46
CA MET A 15 3.02 -3.36 -1.76
C MET A 15 3.77 -4.56 -2.31
N GLY A 16 4.11 -4.55 -3.61
CA GLY A 16 5.02 -5.55 -4.21
C GLY A 16 4.46 -6.95 -4.45
N CYS A 17 3.16 -7.21 -4.30
CA CYS A 17 2.54 -8.49 -4.67
C CYS A 17 2.21 -8.64 -6.17
N GLY A 18 2.49 -7.60 -6.98
CA GLY A 18 2.23 -7.60 -8.43
C GLY A 18 0.75 -7.71 -8.81
N ASP A 19 0.50 -8.25 -10.01
CA ASP A 19 -0.82 -8.38 -10.68
C ASP A 19 -1.79 -9.40 -10.03
N GLN A 20 -1.46 -9.92 -8.85
CA GLN A 20 -2.25 -10.98 -8.20
C GLN A 20 -3.49 -10.46 -7.49
N CYS A 21 -3.60 -9.14 -7.27
CA CYS A 21 -4.78 -8.54 -6.64
C CYS A 21 -5.77 -8.04 -7.69
N PRO A 22 -7.09 -8.26 -7.50
CA PRO A 22 -8.09 -7.66 -8.37
C PRO A 22 -7.97 -6.13 -8.37
N THR A 23 -7.94 -5.53 -9.55
CA THR A 23 -7.83 -4.07 -9.70
C THR A 23 -9.07 -3.40 -9.11
N LEU A 24 -8.87 -2.75 -7.96
CA LEU A 24 -9.89 -1.89 -7.36
C LEU A 24 -9.97 -0.58 -8.17
N PRO A 25 -11.17 -0.05 -8.44
CA PRO A 25 -11.28 1.18 -9.21
C PRO A 25 -10.78 2.38 -8.38
N ALA A 26 -9.76 3.09 -8.90
CA ALA A 26 -9.19 4.24 -8.22
C ALA A 26 -8.70 5.35 -9.14
N THR A 27 -8.70 6.59 -8.64
CA THR A 27 -8.13 7.75 -9.35
C THR A 27 -6.61 7.64 -9.45
N HIS A 28 -5.96 7.11 -8.41
CA HIS A 28 -4.52 6.94 -8.33
C HIS A 28 -4.15 5.54 -7.86
N HIS A 29 -3.33 4.87 -8.66
CA HIS A 29 -2.69 3.62 -8.30
C HIS A 29 -1.22 3.89 -7.95
N LEU A 30 -0.80 3.45 -6.76
CA LEU A 30 0.58 3.56 -6.31
C LEU A 30 1.13 2.16 -6.09
N ASP A 31 2.35 1.92 -6.55
CA ASP A 31 3.07 0.69 -6.22
C ASP A 31 4.27 1.00 -5.34
N TRP A 32 4.28 0.41 -4.16
CA TRP A 32 5.39 0.49 -3.22
C TRP A 32 6.12 -0.85 -3.24
N GLU A 33 7.22 -0.91 -3.97
CA GLU A 33 8.13 -2.06 -3.94
C GLU A 33 8.72 -2.20 -2.54
N LEU A 34 8.11 -3.05 -1.72
CA LEU A 34 8.51 -3.38 -0.37
C LEU A 34 8.75 -4.88 -0.27
N PRO A 35 9.84 -5.32 0.37
CA PRO A 35 10.08 -6.75 0.57
C PRO A 35 9.01 -7.34 1.51
N ASP A 36 8.63 -8.59 1.26
CA ASP A 36 7.73 -9.34 2.16
C ASP A 36 8.45 -9.62 3.49
N PRO A 37 7.91 -9.18 4.65
CA PRO A 37 8.49 -9.48 5.95
C PRO A 37 8.36 -10.96 6.37
N ALA A 38 7.52 -11.75 5.69
CA ALA A 38 7.25 -13.14 6.07
C ALA A 38 8.53 -14.00 6.08
N GLY A 39 8.69 -14.80 7.15
CA GLY A 39 9.87 -15.64 7.34
C GLY A 39 11.16 -14.89 7.73
N GLY A 40 11.12 -13.56 7.85
CA GLY A 40 12.24 -12.73 8.29
C GLY A 40 12.37 -12.56 9.81
N THR A 41 13.30 -11.69 10.22
CA THR A 41 13.48 -11.32 11.63
C THR A 41 12.46 -10.24 12.06
N LEU A 42 12.24 -10.11 13.37
CA LEU A 42 11.43 -9.03 13.93
C LEU A 42 11.98 -7.64 13.56
N GLU A 43 13.30 -7.51 13.44
CA GLU A 43 13.94 -6.26 13.03
C GLU A 43 13.62 -5.91 11.58
N ALA A 44 13.68 -6.88 10.67
CA ALA A 44 13.28 -6.68 9.28
C ALA A 44 11.82 -6.23 9.16
N ALA A 45 10.92 -6.88 9.90
CA ALA A 45 9.51 -6.48 9.95
C ALA A 45 9.31 -5.06 10.49
N ARG A 46 10.06 -4.66 11.53
CA ARG A 46 10.02 -3.29 12.07
C ARG A 46 10.52 -2.26 11.05
N HIS A 47 11.59 -2.57 10.33
CA HIS A 47 12.12 -1.71 9.28
C HIS A 47 11.10 -1.48 8.15
N ILE A 48 10.45 -2.55 7.69
CA ILE A 48 9.39 -2.48 6.67
C ILE A 48 8.20 -1.65 7.17
N ARG A 49 7.76 -1.86 8.42
CA ARG A 49 6.70 -1.05 9.03
C ARG A 49 7.06 0.44 9.06
N ASP A 50 8.28 0.77 9.44
CA ASP A 50 8.72 2.17 9.54
C ASP A 50 8.81 2.83 8.16
N HIS A 51 9.21 2.07 7.14
CA HIS A 51 9.16 2.45 5.73
C HIS A 51 7.75 2.71 5.21
N ILE A 52 6.78 1.88 5.58
CA ILE A 52 5.35 2.10 5.27
C ILE A 52 4.86 3.37 5.97
N ALA A 53 5.17 3.53 7.26
CA ALA A 53 4.73 4.68 8.04
C ALA A 53 5.25 6.02 7.48
N ALA A 54 6.49 6.05 6.97
CA ALA A 54 7.03 7.23 6.31
C ALA A 54 6.27 7.58 5.02
N ARG A 55 6.06 6.59 4.14
CA ARG A 55 5.33 6.77 2.87
C ARG A 55 3.87 7.18 3.07
N VAL A 56 3.20 6.63 4.09
CA VAL A 56 1.83 7.04 4.46
C VAL A 56 1.80 8.50 4.92
N ARG A 57 2.77 8.94 5.74
CA ARG A 57 2.86 10.34 6.17
C ARG A 57 3.05 11.29 4.98
N GLU A 58 3.91 10.93 4.05
CA GLU A 58 4.12 11.69 2.81
C GLU A 58 2.87 11.71 1.92
N LEU A 59 2.15 10.58 1.82
CA LEU A 59 0.90 10.48 1.08
C LEU A 59 -0.21 11.36 1.67
N MET A 60 -0.36 11.39 3.00
CA MET A 60 -1.35 12.26 3.64
C MET A 60 -1.01 13.74 3.40
N ALA A 61 0.25 14.13 3.55
CA ALA A 61 0.69 15.52 3.37
C ALA A 61 0.44 16.06 1.94
N ARG A 62 0.37 15.18 0.93
CA ARG A 62 0.03 15.56 -0.45
C ARG A 62 -1.45 15.41 -0.79
N ALA A 63 -2.18 14.50 -0.12
CA ALA A 63 -3.60 14.24 -0.36
C ALA A 63 -4.51 15.30 0.28
N ASP A 64 -4.04 16.02 1.29
CA ASP A 64 -4.76 17.14 1.93
C ASP A 64 -4.77 18.44 1.08
N LYS A 65 -4.44 18.37 -0.21
CA LYS A 65 -4.43 19.50 -1.16
C LYS A 65 -5.39 19.27 -2.31
#